data_AF-A0A352DZJ5-F1
#
_entry.id   AF-A0A352DZJ5-F1
#
_cell.length_a   1.000
_cell.length_b   1.000
_cell.length_c   1.000
_cell.angle_alpha   90.00
_cell.angle_beta   90.00
_cell.angle_gamma   90.00
#
_symmetry.space_group_name_H-M   'P 1'
#
loop_
_entity.id
_entity.type
_entity.pdbx_description
1 polymer ?
#
loop_
_entity_poly.entity_id
_entity_poly.type
_entity_poly.pdbx_seq_one_letter_code
_entity_poly.pdbx_strand_id
1 'polypeptide(L)' 'MDRRVGIVTGGSRGIGLAIADRLAAAGSDVVIAARDTAALAAARDRLASRG' A
#
# COMPACT_ATOMS: atom_id res chain seq x y z
N MET A 1 10.34 10.80 -6.40
CA MET A 1 8.98 11.08 -6.90
C MET A 1 8.56 12.42 -6.33
N ASP A 2 7.91 13.30 -7.09
CA ASP A 2 7.11 14.35 -6.47
C ASP A 2 6.10 13.68 -5.53
N ARG A 3 5.79 14.27 -4.37
CA ARG A 3 4.93 13.65 -3.34
C ARG A 3 3.49 13.50 -3.83
N ARG A 4 3.27 12.45 -4.63
CA ARG A 4 2.01 12.08 -5.27
C ARG A 4 1.38 10.92 -4.51
N VAL A 5 0.06 10.92 -4.48
CA VAL A 5 -0.74 9.84 -3.87
C VAL A 5 -0.99 8.75 -4.91
N GLY A 6 -0.64 7.51 -4.58
CA GLY A 6 -0.94 6.31 -5.38
C GLY A 6 -2.09 5.50 -4.79
N ILE A 7 -3.05 5.08 -5.61
CA ILE A 7 -4.16 4.21 -5.19
C ILE A 7 -3.95 2.81 -5.76
N VAL A 8 -3.96 1.80 -4.89
CA VAL A 8 -3.82 0.38 -5.28
C VAL A 8 -5.06 -0.42 -4.85
N THR A 9 -5.85 -0.85 -5.83
CA THR A 9 -6.95 -1.79 -5.61
C THR A 9 -6.41 -3.22 -5.53
N GLY A 10 -7.02 -4.04 -4.68
CA GLY A 10 -6.47 -5.35 -4.33
C GLY A 10 -5.15 -5.27 -3.53
N GLY A 11 -4.88 -4.12 -2.90
CA GLY A 11 -3.61 -3.82 -2.22
C GLY A 11 -3.35 -4.57 -0.92
N SER A 12 -4.28 -5.42 -0.45
CA SER A 12 -4.11 -6.14 0.82
C SER A 12 -3.15 -7.34 0.74
N ARG A 13 -2.91 -7.91 -0.46
CA ARG A 13 -2.09 -9.12 -0.66
C ARG A 13 -1.44 -9.18 -2.05
N GLY A 14 -0.55 -10.15 -2.25
CA GLY A 14 -0.01 -10.51 -3.56
C GLY A 14 0.66 -9.34 -4.29
N ILE A 15 0.37 -9.22 -5.59
CA ILE A 15 0.96 -8.20 -6.47
C ILE A 15 0.55 -6.79 -6.03
N GLY A 16 -0.71 -6.57 -5.64
CA GLY A 16 -1.19 -5.27 -5.19
C GLY A 16 -0.39 -4.76 -3.98
N LEU A 17 -0.16 -5.63 -2.99
CA LEU A 17 0.67 -5.28 -1.83
C LEU A 17 2.12 -4.99 -2.23
N ALA A 18 2.71 -5.77 -3.15
CA ALA A 18 4.08 -5.54 -3.62
C ALA A 18 4.23 -4.22 -4.39
N ILE A 19 3.21 -3.80 -5.13
CA ILE A 19 3.17 -2.49 -5.80
C ILE A 19 3.07 -1.38 -4.76
N ALA A 20 2.15 -1.49 -3.81
CA ALA A 20 2.01 -0.51 -2.73
C ALA A 20 3.31 -0.33 -1.93
N ASP A 21 4.00 -1.44 -1.65
CA ASP A 21 5.29 -1.48 -0.95
C ASP A 21 6.37 -0.70 -1.70
N ARG A 22 6.47 -0.88 -3.03
CA ARG A 22 7.43 -0.15 -3.85
C ARG A 22 7.08 1.33 -4.02
N LEU A 23 5.79 1.66 -4.08
CA LEU A 23 5.35 3.06 -4.14
C LEU A 23 5.70 3.80 -2.84
N ALA A 24 5.41 3.20 -1.68
CA ALA A 24 5.76 3.75 -0.38
C ALA A 24 7.29 3.92 -0.25
N ALA A 25 8.07 2.88 -0.60
CA ALA A 25 9.53 2.95 -0.58
C ALA A 25 10.12 4.00 -1.55
N ALA A 26 9.36 4.40 -2.58
CA ALA A 26 9.76 5.46 -3.52
C ALA A 26 9.35 6.87 -3.05
N GLY A 27 8.76 7.01 -1.85
CA GLY A 27 8.36 8.27 -1.22
C GLY A 27 6.96 8.76 -1.61
N SER A 28 6.10 7.90 -2.17
CA SER A 28 4.70 8.23 -2.43
C SER A 28 3.83 7.94 -1.20
N ASP A 29 2.83 8.78 -0.98
CA ASP A 29 1.72 8.44 -0.09
C ASP A 29 0.86 7.37 -0.78
N VAL A 30 0.46 6.31 -0.08
CA VAL A 30 -0.23 5.17 -0.70
C VAL A 30 -1.57 4.88 -0.02
N VAL A 31 -2.61 4.73 -0.83
CA VAL A 31 -3.94 4.27 -0.42
C VAL A 31 -4.15 2.86 -0.97
N ILE A 32 -4.47 1.91 -0.09
CA ILE A 32 -4.84 0.54 -0.48
C ILE A 32 -6.33 0.29 -0.28
N ALA A 33 -6.96 -0.43 -1.21
CA ALA A 33 -8.37 -0.82 -1.13
C ALA A 33 -8.54 -2.33 -1.38
N ALA A 34 -9.27 -3.01 -0.50
CA ALA A 34 -9.66 -4.41 -0.66
C ALA A 34 -10.91 -4.73 0.18
N ARG A 35 -11.52 -5.90 -0.06
CA ARG A 35 -12.76 -6.34 0.62
C ARG A 35 -12.55 -6.84 2.05
N ASP A 36 -11.38 -7.41 2.33
CA ASP A 36 -11.05 -8.04 3.60
C ASP A 36 -10.36 -7.03 4.51
N THR A 37 -11.05 -6.57 5.54
CA THR A 37 -10.60 -5.52 6.45
C THR A 37 -9.43 -5.96 7.32
N ALA A 38 -9.38 -7.23 7.73
CA ALA A 38 -8.29 -7.76 8.54
C ALA A 38 -6.99 -7.81 7.74
N ALA A 39 -7.05 -8.33 6.50
CA ALA A 39 -5.91 -8.31 5.61
C ALA A 39 -5.49 -6.87 5.22
N LEU A 40 -6.44 -5.95 5.08
CA LEU A 40 -6.16 -4.55 4.80
C LEU A 40 -5.44 -3.86 5.97
N ALA A 41 -5.83 -4.14 7.21
CA ALA A 41 -5.17 -3.62 8.39
C ALA A 41 -3.72 -4.12 8.51
N ALA A 42 -3.50 -5.43 8.31
CA ALA A 42 -2.15 -6.00 8.32
C ALA A 42 -1.27 -5.43 7.18
N ALA A 43 -1.85 -5.23 6.00
CA ALA A 43 -1.16 -4.60 4.87
C ALA A 43 -0.79 -3.14 5.18
N ARG A 44 -1.71 -2.36 5.77
CA ARG A 44 -1.44 -0.99 6.22
C ARG A 44 -0.27 -0.95 7.20
N ASP A 45 -0.28 -1.80 8.23
CA ASP A 45 0.76 -1.81 9.26
C ASP A 45 2.14 -2.13 8.68
N ARG A 46 2.18 -3.06 7.72
CA ARG A 46 3.40 -3.38 6.96
C ARG A 46 3.88 -2.21 6.09
N LEU A 47 2.97 -1.48 5.45
CA LEU A 47 3.33 -0.37 4.56
C LEU A 47 3.75 0.87 5.36
N ALA A 48 3.14 1.13 6.51
CA ALA A 48 3.48 2.24 7.39
C ALA A 48 4.93 2.18 7.93
N SER A 49 5.54 0.98 7.98
CA SER A 49 6.95 0.85 8.36
C SER A 49 7.94 1.13 7.21
N ARG A 50 7.46 1.40 5.99
CA ARG A 50 8.32 1.61 4.79
C ARG A 50 8.54 3.09 4.46
N GLY A 51 7.73 4.00 5.00
CA GLY A 51 7.76 5.43 4.71
C GLY A 51 6.58 6.14 5.34
#